data_AF-A0A6A0A345-F1
#
_entry.id   AF-A0A6A0A345-F1
#
_cell.length_a   1.000
_cell.length_b   1.000
_cell.length_c   1.000
_cell.angle_alpha   90.00
_cell.angle_beta   90.00
_cell.angle_gamma   90.00
#
_symmetry.space_group_name_H-M   'P 1'
#
loop_
_entity.id
_entity.type
_entity.pdbx_description
1 polymer ?
#
loop_
_entity_poly.entity_id
_entity_poly.type
_entity_poly.pdbx_seq_one_letter_code
_entity_poly.pdbx_strand_id
1 'polypeptide(L)'
;MAHTSHHTFERPKFPPGTVNLGNYTLSRYLPTQDPALEELQQVCHEVLPHMDQVLQACSQYHLHCPQDGWVTTAGFVVSAHKAGLHLSRAQLLALERAVPKDTLGRINYYNIAHAWTEVQ
;
A
#
# COMPACT_ATOMS: atom_id res chain seq x y z
N MET A 1 -8.40 8.56 2.31
CA MET A 1 -6.95 8.87 2.16
C MET A 1 -6.61 9.74 0.96
N ALA A 2 -7.14 9.51 -0.24
CA ALA A 2 -6.91 10.45 -1.35
C ALA A 2 -7.44 11.87 -1.04
N HIS A 3 -8.66 12.00 -0.51
CA HIS A 3 -9.25 13.30 -0.19
C HIS A 3 -8.45 14.08 0.87
N THR A 4 -7.91 13.41 1.89
CA THR A 4 -7.18 14.06 2.99
C THR A 4 -5.87 14.66 2.53
N SER A 5 -5.14 13.99 1.63
CA SER A 5 -3.85 14.49 1.12
C SER A 5 -3.97 15.29 -0.17
N HIS A 6 -5.02 15.12 -0.98
CA HIS A 6 -5.14 15.76 -2.30
C HIS A 6 -6.05 16.99 -2.31
N HIS A 7 -7.06 17.05 -1.44
CA HIS A 7 -7.95 18.22 -1.36
C HIS A 7 -7.19 19.47 -0.87
N THR A 8 -7.50 20.62 -1.45
CA THR A 8 -6.86 21.90 -1.11
C THR A 8 -7.66 22.61 -0.03
N PHE A 9 -7.53 22.14 1.22
CA PHE A 9 -8.11 22.81 2.39
C PHE A 9 -7.46 24.17 2.66
N GLU A 10 -6.14 24.27 2.47
CA GLU A 10 -5.35 25.48 2.67
C GLU A 10 -4.47 25.78 1.45
N ARG A 11 -4.13 27.06 1.27
CA ARG A 11 -3.17 27.54 0.26
C ARG A 11 -2.08 28.39 0.95
N PRO A 12 -0.78 28.12 0.73
CA PRO A 12 -0.22 27.05 -0.07
C PRO A 12 -0.40 25.67 0.60
N LYS A 13 -0.32 24.62 -0.21
CA LYS A 13 -0.47 23.24 0.27
C LYS A 13 0.89 22.71 0.71
N PHE A 14 1.06 22.52 2.01
CA PHE A 14 2.30 22.04 2.60
C PHE A 14 2.33 20.52 2.75
N PRO A 15 3.52 19.90 2.74
CA PRO A 15 3.67 18.48 3.05
C PRO A 15 3.43 18.22 4.55
N PRO A 16 3.08 16.99 4.94
CA PRO A 16 3.16 16.54 6.33
C PRO A 16 4.57 16.79 6.88
N GLY A 17 4.71 17.24 8.12
CA GLY A 17 6.02 17.64 8.67
C GLY A 17 6.29 19.14 8.66
N THR A 18 5.35 19.95 8.19
CA THR A 18 5.53 21.40 8.12
C THR A 18 5.29 22.06 9.48
N VAL A 19 6.26 22.86 9.93
CA VAL A 19 6.18 23.59 11.20
C VAL A 19 6.16 25.09 10.93
N ASN A 20 5.18 25.78 11.51
CA ASN A 20 5.08 27.24 11.46
C ASN A 20 5.66 27.82 12.76
N LEU A 21 6.70 28.65 12.62
CA LEU A 21 7.48 29.19 13.74
C LEU A 21 7.30 30.72 13.82
N GLY A 22 6.12 31.21 13.41
CA GLY A 22 5.71 32.60 13.48
C GLY A 22 6.15 33.39 12.25
N ASN A 23 7.42 33.77 12.19
CA ASN A 23 8.00 34.57 11.11
C ASN A 23 8.71 33.74 10.03
N TYR A 24 8.86 32.43 10.23
CA TYR A 24 9.38 31.51 9.22
C TYR A 24 8.58 30.20 9.22
N THR A 25 8.51 29.58 8.04
CA THR A 25 7.88 28.27 7.85
C THR A 25 8.95 27.28 7.41
N LEU A 26 9.10 26.18 8.16
CA LEU A 26 9.95 25.07 7.76
C LEU A 26 9.06 23.99 7.14
N SER A 27 9.05 23.93 5.81
CA SER A 27 8.28 22.95 5.05
C SER A 27 9.20 21.82 4.59
N ARG A 28 9.13 20.68 5.28
CA ARG A 28 9.84 19.45 4.93
C ARG A 28 8.92 18.25 5.11
N TYR A 29 8.92 17.34 4.14
CA TYR A 29 8.25 16.05 4.28
C TYR A 29 8.89 15.24 5.42
N LEU A 30 8.10 14.89 6.43
CA LEU A 30 8.50 14.01 7.52
C LEU A 30 7.65 12.73 7.47
N PRO A 31 8.25 11.57 7.17
CA PRO A 31 7.52 10.30 7.06
C PRO A 31 6.71 9.96 8.32
N THR A 32 7.29 10.19 9.50
CA THR A 32 6.63 9.90 10.80
C THR A 32 5.41 10.76 11.09
N GLN A 33 5.17 11.82 10.31
CA GLN A 33 3.98 12.67 10.43
C GLN A 33 3.02 12.50 9.25
N ASP A 34 3.30 11.57 8.33
CA ASP A 34 2.43 11.27 7.20
C ASP A 34 1.42 10.16 7.57
N PRO A 35 0.12 10.48 7.65
CA PRO A 35 -0.91 9.49 7.97
C PRO A 35 -1.03 8.38 6.90
N ALA A 36 -0.41 8.53 5.72
CA ALA A 36 -0.35 7.47 4.73
C ALA A 36 0.51 6.28 5.18
N LEU A 37 1.52 6.50 6.03
CA LEU A 37 2.31 5.40 6.61
C LEU A 37 1.57 4.70 7.75
N GLU A 38 0.83 5.45 8.57
CA GLU A 38 -0.07 4.89 9.58
C GLU A 38 -1.16 4.02 8.92
N GLU A 39 -1.74 4.49 7.81
CA GLU A 39 -2.68 3.69 7.01
C GLU A 39 -2.04 2.38 6.56
N LEU A 40 -0.84 2.42 5.99
CA LEU A 40 -0.15 1.20 5.56
C LEU A 40 0.08 0.24 6.73
N GLN A 41 0.54 0.74 7.88
CA GLN A 41 0.79 -0.09 9.06
C GLN A 41 -0.49 -0.76 9.58
N GLN A 42 -1.60 -0.02 9.64
CA GLN A 42 -2.90 -0.58 10.04
C GLN A 42 -3.36 -1.67 9.08
N VAL A 43 -3.25 -1.43 7.77
CA VAL A 43 -3.64 -2.41 6.75
C VAL A 43 -2.76 -3.65 6.83
N CYS A 44 -1.46 -3.50 7.04
CA CYS A 44 -0.56 -4.64 7.25
C CYS A 44 -1.03 -5.48 8.45
N HIS A 45 -1.40 -4.85 9.56
CA HIS A 45 -1.88 -5.56 10.75
C HIS A 45 -3.18 -6.33 10.51
N GLU A 46 -4.13 -5.75 9.77
CA GLU A 46 -5.40 -6.38 9.41
C GLU A 46 -5.23 -7.57 8.45
N VAL A 47 -4.28 -7.48 7.51
CA VAL A 47 -4.06 -8.48 6.46
C VAL A 47 -3.18 -9.64 6.94
N LEU A 48 -2.27 -9.39 7.90
CA LEU A 48 -1.26 -10.34 8.37
C LEU A 48 -1.79 -11.75 8.70
N PRO A 49 -2.94 -11.92 9.39
CA PRO A 49 -3.46 -13.25 9.70
C PRO A 49 -3.87 -14.08 8.48
N HIS A 50 -4.18 -13.42 7.36
CA HIS A 50 -4.68 -14.06 6.14
C HIS A 50 -3.57 -14.28 5.10
N MET A 51 -2.33 -13.93 5.44
CA MET A 51 -1.31 -13.74 4.42
C MET A 51 -0.91 -15.01 3.69
N ASP A 52 -0.68 -16.08 4.43
CA ASP A 52 -0.29 -17.37 3.85
C ASP A 52 -1.36 -17.89 2.87
N GLN A 53 -2.64 -17.65 3.20
CA GLN A 53 -3.77 -18.03 2.37
C GLN A 53 -3.83 -17.19 1.09
N VAL A 54 -3.55 -15.88 1.18
CA VAL A 54 -3.47 -14.99 0.02
C VAL A 54 -2.31 -15.39 -0.89
N LEU A 55 -1.13 -15.65 -0.34
CA LEU A 55 0.05 -16.07 -1.11
C LEU A 55 -0.19 -17.42 -1.79
N GLN A 56 -0.80 -18.37 -1.10
CA GLN A 56 -1.19 -19.66 -1.68
C GLN A 56 -2.26 -19.50 -2.77
N ALA A 57 -3.23 -18.59 -2.60
CA ALA A 57 -4.22 -18.31 -3.63
C ALA A 57 -3.57 -17.66 -4.87
N CYS A 58 -2.62 -16.75 -4.68
CA CYS A 58 -1.83 -16.12 -5.74
C CYS A 58 -0.97 -17.14 -6.50
N SER A 59 -0.34 -18.10 -5.82
CA SER A 59 0.46 -19.13 -6.48
C SER A 59 -0.38 -20.10 -7.31
N GLN A 60 -1.66 -20.25 -6.98
CA GLN A 60 -2.63 -21.03 -7.74
C GLN A 60 -3.28 -20.23 -8.87
N TYR A 61 -3.09 -18.92 -8.90
CA TYR A 61 -3.60 -18.08 -9.97
C TYR A 61 -2.81 -18.38 -11.25
N HIS A 62 -3.50 -18.63 -12.36
CA HIS A 62 -2.84 -18.96 -13.62
C HIS A 62 -2.17 -17.72 -14.22
N LEU A 63 -0.90 -17.52 -13.85
CA LEU A 63 -0.05 -16.46 -14.38
C LEU A 63 0.65 -16.93 -15.66
N HIS A 64 0.87 -16.01 -16.60
CA HIS A 64 1.62 -16.29 -17.82
C HIS A 64 3.05 -16.79 -17.53
N CYS A 65 3.65 -16.30 -16.44
CA CYS A 65 4.93 -16.78 -15.91
C CYS A 65 4.73 -17.06 -14.41
N PRO A 66 4.55 -18.31 -13.98
CA PRO A 66 4.21 -18.62 -12.59
C PRO A 66 5.35 -18.36 -11.59
N GLN A 67 6.59 -18.36 -12.07
CA GLN A 67 7.80 -18.37 -11.23
C GLN A 67 8.27 -16.96 -10.84
N ASP A 68 7.83 -15.93 -11.55
CA ASP A 68 8.32 -14.55 -11.37
C ASP A 68 7.49 -13.73 -10.38
N GLY A 69 6.31 -14.22 -9.98
CA GLY A 69 5.47 -13.62 -8.96
C GLY A 69 4.66 -12.40 -9.43
N TRP A 70 4.68 -12.05 -10.72
CA TRP A 70 4.00 -10.87 -11.22
C TRP A 70 2.52 -11.12 -11.49
N VAL A 71 1.65 -10.46 -10.72
CA VAL A 71 0.19 -10.55 -10.83
C VAL A 71 -0.39 -9.16 -11.13
N THR A 72 -1.50 -9.11 -11.86
CA THR A 72 -2.24 -7.86 -12.03
C THR A 72 -2.98 -7.50 -10.74
N THR A 73 -3.31 -6.22 -10.55
CA THR A 73 -4.18 -5.78 -9.44
C THR A 73 -5.45 -6.62 -9.34
N ALA A 74 -6.11 -6.88 -10.47
CA ALA A 74 -7.33 -7.68 -10.50
C ALA A 74 -7.09 -9.14 -10.07
N GLY A 75 -6.00 -9.76 -10.55
CA GLY A 75 -5.64 -11.12 -10.16
C GLY A 75 -5.33 -11.24 -8.67
N PHE A 76 -4.68 -10.24 -8.09
CA PHE A 76 -4.44 -10.20 -6.65
C PHE A 76 -5.73 -10.05 -5.85
N VAL A 77 -6.65 -9.16 -6.26
CA VAL A 77 -7.95 -8.98 -5.60
C VAL A 77 -8.79 -10.28 -5.63
N VAL A 78 -8.82 -10.97 -6.77
CA VAL A 78 -9.51 -12.26 -6.90
C VAL A 78 -8.89 -13.31 -5.97
N SER A 79 -7.56 -13.35 -5.88
CA SER A 79 -6.83 -14.26 -4.99
C SER A 79 -7.08 -13.95 -3.52
N ALA A 80 -7.07 -12.67 -3.13
CA ALA A 80 -7.41 -12.23 -1.79
C ALA A 80 -8.84 -12.60 -1.39
N HIS A 81 -9.81 -12.40 -2.28
CA HIS A 81 -11.19 -12.81 -2.05
C HIS A 81 -11.33 -14.33 -1.91
N LYS A 82 -10.59 -15.11 -2.71
CA LYS A 82 -10.55 -16.58 -2.59
C LYS A 82 -10.00 -17.03 -1.23
N ALA A 83 -9.06 -16.27 -0.67
CA ALA A 83 -8.50 -16.46 0.67
C ALA A 83 -9.40 -15.91 1.80
N GLY A 84 -10.59 -15.40 1.50
CA GLY A 84 -11.51 -14.83 2.50
C GLY A 84 -11.15 -13.42 2.97
N LEU A 85 -10.18 -12.77 2.33
CA LEU A 85 -9.77 -11.41 2.64
C LEU A 85 -10.47 -10.41 1.69
N HIS A 86 -11.31 -9.57 2.26
CA HIS A 86 -11.99 -8.50 1.53
C HIS A 86 -11.29 -7.16 1.76
N LEU A 87 -10.54 -6.72 0.75
CA LEU A 87 -9.87 -5.42 0.77
C LEU A 87 -10.77 -4.35 0.16
N SER A 88 -11.00 -3.26 0.90
CA SER A 88 -11.53 -2.03 0.33
C SER A 88 -10.52 -1.41 -0.66
N ARG A 89 -11.02 -0.53 -1.53
CA ARG A 89 -10.16 0.18 -2.49
C ARG A 89 -9.03 0.95 -1.80
N ALA A 90 -9.28 1.54 -0.64
CA ALA A 90 -8.26 2.28 0.11
C ALA A 90 -7.16 1.35 0.62
N GLN A 91 -7.54 0.22 1.24
CA GLN A 91 -6.59 -0.78 1.75
C GLN A 91 -5.74 -1.37 0.62
N LEU A 92 -6.35 -1.71 -0.51
CA LEU A 92 -5.61 -2.19 -1.69
C LEU A 92 -4.60 -1.15 -2.19
N LEU A 93 -5.00 0.12 -2.29
CA LEU A 93 -4.09 1.20 -2.73
C LEU A 93 -2.99 1.51 -1.71
N ALA A 94 -3.22 1.28 -0.41
CA ALA A 94 -2.16 1.36 0.60
C ALA A 94 -1.09 0.30 0.36
N LEU A 95 -1.51 -0.96 0.19
CA LEU A 95 -0.60 -2.08 -0.11
C LEU A 95 0.15 -1.88 -1.42
N GLU A 96 -0.55 -1.49 -2.48
CA GLU A 96 0.06 -1.29 -3.81
C GLU A 96 1.08 -0.14 -3.85
N ARG A 97 0.96 0.86 -2.97
CA ARG A 97 1.93 1.98 -2.88
C ARG A 97 3.25 1.54 -2.24
N ALA A 98 3.22 0.52 -1.40
CA ALA A 98 4.40 0.01 -0.70
C ALA A 98 5.31 -0.85 -1.59
N VAL A 99 4.78 -1.36 -2.71
CA VAL A 99 5.51 -2.30 -3.57
C VAL A 99 5.84 -1.72 -4.94
N PRO A 100 7.01 -2.05 -5.50
CA PRO A 100 7.36 -1.62 -6.85
C PRO A 100 6.45 -2.31 -7.87
N LYS A 101 6.07 -1.55 -8.90
CA LYS A 101 5.30 -2.03 -10.05
C LYS A 101 6.22 -2.14 -11.26
N ASP A 102 5.94 -3.11 -12.13
CA ASP A 102 6.64 -3.23 -13.40
C ASP A 102 6.10 -2.25 -14.47
N THR A 103 6.63 -2.35 -15.69
CA THR A 103 6.23 -1.52 -16.84
C THR A 103 4.75 -1.67 -17.23
N LEU A 104 4.13 -2.79 -16.85
CA LEU A 104 2.72 -3.09 -17.12
C LEU A 104 1.81 -2.77 -15.92
N GLY A 105 2.37 -2.21 -14.84
CA GLY A 105 1.64 -1.90 -13.61
C GLY A 105 1.26 -3.14 -12.79
N ARG A 106 1.89 -4.30 -13.06
CA ARG A 106 1.72 -5.52 -12.27
C ARG A 106 2.43 -5.37 -10.93
N ILE A 107 1.91 -6.07 -9.93
CA ILE A 107 2.49 -6.13 -8.59
C ILE A 107 3.15 -7.50 -8.41
N ASN A 108 4.27 -7.53 -7.69
CA ASN A 108 4.92 -8.78 -7.33
C ASN A 108 4.45 -9.22 -5.94
N TYR A 109 3.71 -10.33 -5.84
CA TYR A 109 3.14 -10.75 -4.55
C TYR A 109 4.19 -11.21 -3.53
N TYR A 110 5.41 -11.56 -3.96
CA TYR A 110 6.54 -11.81 -3.05
C TYR A 110 7.08 -10.52 -2.43
N ASN A 111 7.07 -9.41 -3.16
CA ASN A 111 7.51 -8.12 -2.62
C ASN A 111 6.53 -7.62 -1.56
N ILE A 112 5.24 -7.94 -1.72
CA ILE A 112 4.27 -7.60 -0.69
C ILE A 112 4.57 -8.44 0.57
N ALA A 113 4.87 -9.74 0.42
CA ALA A 113 5.37 -10.60 1.51
C ALA A 113 6.55 -9.99 2.27
N HIS A 114 7.55 -9.49 1.53
CA HIS A 114 8.74 -8.87 2.10
C HIS A 114 8.43 -7.53 2.80
N ALA A 115 7.67 -6.64 2.14
CA ALA A 115 7.28 -5.36 2.70
C ALA A 115 6.49 -5.52 4.01
N TRP A 116 5.77 -6.64 4.16
CA TRP A 116 5.06 -6.96 5.39
C TRP A 116 5.97 -7.42 6.53
N THR A 117 7.04 -8.17 6.25
CA THR A 117 8.02 -8.57 7.29
C THR A 117 8.83 -7.39 7.82
N GLU A 118 9.07 -6.35 7.01
CA GLU A 118 9.84 -5.17 7.42
C GLU A 118 9.03 -4.15 8.24
N VAL A 119 7.70 -4.27 8.25
CA VAL A 119 6.80 -3.39 9.03
C VAL A 119 6.60 -3.90 10.47
N GLN A 120 7.09 -5.11 10.80
CA GLN A 120 7.14 -5.64 12.17
C GLN A 120 8.25 -4.99 13.01
#